data_AF-A0A7J9B9J6-F1
#
_entry.id   AF-A0A7J9B9J6-F1
#
_cell.length_a   1.000
_cell.length_b   1.000
_cell.length_c   1.000
_cell.angle_alpha   90.00
_cell.angle_beta   90.00
_cell.angle_gamma   90.00
#
_symmetry.space_group_name_H-M   'P 1'
#
loop_
_entity.id
_entity.type
_entity.pdbx_description
1 polymer ?
#
loop_
_entity_poly.entity_id
_entity_poly.type
_entity_poly.pdbx_seq_one_letter_code
_entity_poly.pdbx_strand_id
1 'polypeptide(L)'
;MFNEKDNRGFGWDEHRQMVVAEDVVWNSYITTRKDAQTPADIVEEIDAEDVVTANNLEEKKITVDAKMMFSLDDMDVLATQLQPPKPNQDGTTSSKKKKIDDGIEEISTSIIDAAMLLGENIRTAGLELSRSIAFEKMIQESAQKSYLALCEVEGLTEDERYRALSKVPDHPMQMLIFFSLPSSVRLEWVRKFLSDH
;
A
#
# COMPACT_ATOMS: atom_id res chain seq x y z
N MET A 1 -8.19 -13.71 38.87
CA MET A 1 -9.07 -12.52 38.96
C MET A 1 -8.47 -11.49 38.02
N PHE A 2 -9.15 -11.18 36.92
CA PHE A 2 -8.74 -10.14 35.97
C PHE A 2 -8.87 -8.77 36.65
N ASN A 3 -7.80 -7.97 36.64
CA ASN A 3 -7.85 -6.57 37.05
C ASN A 3 -8.48 -5.76 35.92
N GLU A 4 -9.80 -5.61 36.00
CA GLU A 4 -10.63 -4.81 35.10
C GLU A 4 -10.80 -3.39 35.67
N LYS A 5 -9.72 -2.60 35.68
CA LYS A 5 -9.72 -1.13 35.83
C LYS A 5 -8.43 -0.69 35.14
N ASP A 6 -8.47 -0.10 33.94
CA ASP A 6 -8.18 1.34 33.81
C ASP A 6 -8.51 1.90 32.39
N ASN A 7 -9.64 1.49 31.79
CA ASN A 7 -10.11 2.08 30.52
C ASN A 7 -11.17 3.19 30.73
N ARG A 8 -11.41 3.62 31.98
CA ARG A 8 -12.35 4.71 32.31
C ARG A 8 -11.69 6.05 32.00
N GLY A 9 -11.78 6.49 30.75
CA GLY A 9 -11.29 7.81 30.34
C GLY A 9 -10.96 7.95 28.86
N PHE A 10 -10.90 6.82 28.13
CA PHE A 10 -10.73 6.82 26.68
C PHE A 10 -12.09 6.74 25.99
N GLY A 11 -12.34 7.68 25.07
CA GLY A 11 -13.46 7.69 24.15
C GLY A 11 -13.03 7.42 22.71
N TRP A 12 -13.99 7.11 21.84
CA TRP A 12 -13.78 6.98 20.40
C TRP A 12 -14.41 8.18 19.69
N ASP A 13 -13.64 8.84 18.83
CA ASP A 13 -14.15 9.89 17.93
C ASP A 13 -14.57 9.26 16.61
N GLU A 14 -15.88 9.13 16.40
CA GLU A 14 -16.46 8.51 15.20
C GLU A 14 -16.19 9.32 13.92
N HIS A 15 -16.03 10.64 14.01
CA HIS A 15 -15.79 11.49 12.83
C HIS A 15 -14.33 11.42 12.37
N ARG A 16 -13.40 11.23 13.32
CA ARG A 16 -11.96 11.19 13.05
C ARG A 16 -11.39 9.77 13.08
N GLN A 17 -12.21 8.78 13.44
CA GLN A 17 -11.85 7.36 13.56
C GLN A 17 -10.60 7.16 14.44
N MET A 18 -10.59 7.76 15.64
CA MET A 18 -9.45 7.70 16.56
C MET A 18 -9.85 7.68 18.04
N VAL A 19 -8.97 7.16 18.89
CA VAL A 19 -9.13 7.19 20.35
C VAL A 19 -8.78 8.57 20.89
N VAL A 20 -9.65 9.13 21.73
CA VAL A 20 -9.49 10.43 22.38
C VAL A 20 -9.58 10.29 23.89
N ALA A 21 -8.80 11.07 24.63
CA ALA A 21 -8.85 11.15 26.09
C ALA A 21 -8.23 12.48 26.54
N GLU A 22 -8.51 12.90 27.78
CA GLU A 22 -7.85 14.06 28.39
C GLU A 22 -6.35 13.76 28.63
N ASP A 23 -5.50 14.80 28.57
CA ASP A 23 -4.05 14.67 28.73
C ASP A 23 -3.66 13.97 30.04
N VAL A 24 -4.44 14.18 31.11
CA VAL A 24 -4.25 13.52 32.41
C VAL A 24 -4.47 12.00 32.33
N VAL A 25 -5.42 11.55 31.50
CA VAL A 25 -5.70 10.13 31.25
C VAL A 25 -4.60 9.53 30.38
N TRP A 26 -4.17 10.23 29.32
CA TRP A 26 -3.04 9.80 28.49
C TRP A 26 -1.76 9.66 29.32
N ASN A 27 -1.38 10.67 30.09
CA ASN A 27 -0.15 10.65 30.88
C ASN A 27 -0.17 9.56 31.96
N SER A 28 -1.32 9.33 32.61
CA SER A 28 -1.48 8.24 33.57
C SER A 28 -1.29 6.87 32.91
N TYR A 29 -1.82 6.68 31.70
CA TYR A 29 -1.70 5.44 30.95
C TYR A 29 -0.26 5.17 30.51
N ILE A 30 0.42 6.20 29.97
CA ILE A 30 1.81 6.13 29.53
C ILE A 30 2.74 5.84 30.72
N THR A 31 2.57 6.53 31.86
CA THR A 31 3.42 6.32 33.05
C THR A 31 3.20 4.98 33.74
N THR A 32 1.99 4.40 33.65
CA THR A 32 1.69 3.09 34.24
C THR A 32 2.21 1.93 33.38
N ARG A 33 2.36 2.11 32.06
CA ARG A 33 2.95 1.13 31.15
C ARG A 33 4.43 1.48 30.90
N LYS A 34 5.33 0.72 31.51
CA LYS A 34 6.80 0.84 31.33
C LYS A 34 7.32 0.75 29.88
N ASP A 35 6.45 0.38 28.92
CA ASP A 35 6.80 0.20 27.50
C ASP A 35 6.14 1.25 26.58
N ALA A 36 5.47 2.26 27.13
CA ALA A 36 4.82 3.30 26.35
C ALA A 36 5.81 4.44 26.08
N GLN A 37 6.51 4.36 24.96
CA GLN A 37 7.51 5.33 24.55
C GLN A 37 6.84 6.65 24.11
N THR A 38 7.34 7.78 24.60
CA THR A 38 6.80 9.09 24.21
C THR A 38 7.47 9.59 22.92
N PRO A 39 6.80 10.46 22.12
CA PRO A 39 7.41 11.07 20.93
C PRO A 39 8.68 11.87 21.24
N ALA A 40 8.86 12.33 22.48
CA ALA A 40 10.07 13.01 22.93
C ALA A 40 11.27 12.07 23.08
N ASP A 41 11.04 10.80 23.44
CA ASP A 41 12.10 9.79 23.60
C ASP A 41 12.72 9.38 22.25
N ILE A 42 12.05 9.65 21.12
CA ILE A 42 12.54 9.34 19.76
C ILE A 42 13.50 10.44 19.25
N VAL A 43 13.44 11.65 19.82
CA VAL A 43 14.21 12.80 19.33
C VAL A 43 15.64 12.84 19.89
N GLU A 44 15.92 12.22 21.05
CA GLU A 44 17.28 12.18 21.63
C GLU A 44 18.25 11.22 20.92
N GLU A 45 17.78 10.31 20.06
CA GLU A 45 18.64 9.32 19.39
C GLU A 45 19.16 9.77 18.01
N ILE A 46 18.86 11.00 17.58
CA ILE A 46 19.22 11.51 16.24
C ILE A 46 20.50 12.38 16.25
N ASP A 47 21.04 12.76 17.41
CA ASP A 47 22.23 13.61 17.52
C ASP A 47 23.55 12.85 17.72
N ALA A 48 23.76 11.77 16.96
CA ALA A 48 25.10 11.19 16.78
C ALA A 48 25.32 10.71 15.34
N GLU A 49 25.88 11.63 14.54
CA GLU A 49 26.82 11.38 13.44
C GLU A 49 26.37 10.45 12.29
N ASP A 50 25.86 11.01 11.19
CA ASP A 50 26.60 10.93 9.90
C ASP A 50 26.10 11.98 8.89
N VAL A 51 26.84 13.09 8.79
CA VAL A 51 26.76 14.05 7.69
C VAL A 51 27.75 13.59 6.64
N VAL A 52 27.32 12.88 5.58
CA VAL A 52 28.05 12.87 4.28
C VAL A 52 27.09 12.66 3.09
N THR A 53 26.86 13.78 2.38
CA THR A 53 26.43 13.97 0.97
C THR A 53 25.06 13.44 0.51
N ALA A 54 24.04 14.28 0.71
CA ALA A 54 22.88 14.38 -0.18
C ALA A 54 22.84 15.78 -0.80
N ASN A 55 23.61 16.02 -1.85
CA ASN A 55 23.44 17.19 -2.72
C ASN A 55 23.82 16.79 -4.14
N ASN A 56 22.83 16.36 -4.93
CA ASN A 56 22.71 16.64 -6.36
C ASN A 56 21.34 16.17 -6.84
N LEU A 57 20.38 17.07 -6.69
CA LEU A 57 19.10 17.05 -7.40
C LEU A 57 19.37 17.30 -8.89
N GLU A 58 19.01 16.37 -9.75
CA GLU A 58 18.62 16.72 -11.11
C GLU A 58 17.37 15.94 -11.51
N GLU A 59 16.31 16.71 -11.75
CA GLU A 59 14.98 16.29 -12.14
C GLU A 59 15.02 15.57 -13.49
N LYS A 60 15.25 14.25 -13.48
CA LYS A 60 15.02 13.42 -14.68
C LYS A 60 13.54 13.09 -14.77
N LYS A 61 12.83 13.81 -15.64
CA LYS A 61 11.48 13.52 -16.12
C LYS A 61 11.47 12.14 -16.78
N ILE A 62 11.02 11.11 -16.07
CA ILE A 62 10.89 9.75 -16.63
C ILE A 62 9.58 9.70 -17.43
N THR A 63 9.69 9.83 -18.76
CA THR A 63 8.66 9.37 -19.68
C THR A 63 8.71 7.84 -19.72
N VAL A 64 7.80 7.19 -19.01
CA VAL A 64 7.63 5.73 -19.10
C VAL A 64 6.73 5.44 -20.29
N ASP A 65 7.33 5.04 -21.40
CA ASP A 65 6.61 4.45 -22.52
C ASP A 65 5.93 3.16 -22.07
N ALA A 66 4.65 3.01 -22.40
CA ALA A 66 3.73 1.96 -21.94
C ALA A 66 4.08 0.53 -22.41
N LYS A 67 5.33 0.26 -22.81
CA LYS A 67 5.81 -1.03 -23.31
C LYS A 67 6.68 -1.81 -22.31
N MET A 68 7.14 -1.19 -21.21
CA MET A 68 8.10 -1.83 -20.27
C MET A 68 7.47 -2.53 -19.05
N MET A 69 6.14 -2.58 -18.93
CA MET A 69 5.45 -3.13 -17.74
C MET A 69 5.41 -4.68 -17.60
N PHE A 70 6.09 -5.45 -18.46
CA PHE A 70 5.93 -6.92 -18.51
C PHE A 70 7.16 -7.76 -18.16
N SER A 71 8.13 -7.25 -17.40
CA SER A 71 9.13 -8.12 -16.77
C SER A 71 9.34 -7.72 -15.33
N LEU A 72 8.73 -8.47 -14.41
CA LEU A 72 8.78 -8.27 -12.98
C LEU A 72 9.34 -9.54 -12.32
N ASP A 73 10.44 -10.03 -12.87
CA ASP A 73 11.21 -11.13 -12.28
C ASP A 73 12.58 -10.56 -11.86
N ASP A 74 12.98 -10.91 -10.63
CA ASP A 74 14.17 -10.48 -9.89
C ASP A 74 14.22 -9.05 -9.32
N MET A 75 13.59 -8.87 -8.15
CA MET A 75 14.24 -8.12 -7.07
C MET A 75 14.71 -9.13 -6.02
N ASP A 76 15.93 -9.64 -6.19
CA ASP A 76 16.66 -10.38 -5.16
C ASP A 76 17.17 -9.36 -4.12
N VAL A 77 16.39 -9.15 -3.06
CA VAL A 77 16.86 -8.47 -1.85
C VAL A 77 17.77 -9.45 -1.14
N LEU A 78 19.07 -9.33 -1.38
CA LEU A 78 20.09 -10.08 -0.66
C LEU A 78 19.84 -9.97 0.85
N ALA A 79 19.62 -11.14 1.45
CA ALA A 79 19.49 -11.35 2.87
C ALA A 79 20.59 -10.60 3.63
N THR A 80 20.19 -9.62 4.43
CA THR A 80 21.08 -9.07 5.47
C THR A 80 21.18 -10.14 6.56
N GLN A 81 22.15 -11.04 6.41
CA GLN A 81 22.57 -12.01 7.41
C GLN A 81 23.05 -11.28 8.66
N LEU A 82 22.18 -11.10 9.65
CA LEU A 82 22.57 -10.75 11.01
C LEU A 82 23.22 -11.99 11.65
N GLN A 83 24.56 -12.03 11.65
CA GLN A 83 25.28 -13.07 12.38
C GLN A 83 25.13 -12.88 13.90
N PRO A 84 24.86 -13.94 14.67
CA PRO A 84 24.85 -13.84 16.13
C PRO A 84 26.27 -13.67 16.69
N PRO A 85 26.45 -13.00 17.85
CA PRO A 85 27.77 -12.73 18.41
C PRO A 85 28.46 -14.01 18.90
N LYS A 86 29.75 -14.15 18.64
CA LYS A 86 30.58 -15.27 19.14
C LYS A 86 30.73 -15.18 20.68
N PRO A 87 30.61 -16.30 21.42
CA PRO A 87 30.83 -16.31 22.86
C PRO A 87 32.32 -16.50 23.17
N ASN A 88 32.93 -15.53 23.86
CA ASN A 88 34.22 -15.74 24.50
C ASN A 88 34.01 -16.56 25.78
N GLN A 89 34.72 -17.69 25.90
CA GLN A 89 34.68 -18.55 27.07
C GLN A 89 35.52 -17.97 28.20
N ASP A 90 34.95 -17.90 29.41
CA ASP A 90 35.66 -18.11 30.66
C ASP A 90 34.66 -18.38 31.80
N GLY A 91 34.97 -19.37 32.65
CA GLY A 91 34.43 -19.47 34.02
C GLY A 91 33.25 -20.42 34.24
N THR A 92 33.59 -21.65 34.64
CA THR A 92 32.74 -22.74 35.13
C THR A 92 31.83 -22.36 36.32
N THR A 93 30.56 -22.77 36.34
CA THR A 93 29.94 -23.60 37.42
C THR A 93 28.52 -24.03 37.06
N SER A 94 28.24 -25.32 37.32
CA SER A 94 27.00 -26.03 37.02
C SER A 94 25.80 -25.52 37.83
N SER A 95 24.68 -25.25 37.15
CA SER A 95 23.34 -25.22 37.73
C SER A 95 22.29 -25.55 36.66
N LYS A 96 21.62 -26.68 36.85
CA LYS A 96 20.54 -27.26 36.03
C LYS A 96 19.60 -26.20 35.43
N LYS A 97 19.74 -25.90 34.13
CA LYS A 97 18.71 -25.18 33.35
C LYS A 97 18.03 -26.14 32.38
N LYS A 98 16.81 -26.44 32.78
CA LYS A 98 15.71 -27.19 32.17
C LYS A 98 15.49 -26.81 30.69
N LYS A 99 15.12 -27.81 29.87
CA LYS A 99 14.52 -27.75 28.52
C LYS A 99 13.71 -26.47 28.23
N ILE A 100 14.36 -25.37 27.88
CA ILE A 100 13.74 -24.10 27.48
C ILE A 100 14.20 -23.70 26.07
N ASP A 101 15.36 -24.21 25.65
CA ASP A 101 16.03 -23.91 24.38
C ASP A 101 15.19 -24.31 23.15
N ASP A 102 14.76 -25.58 23.07
CA ASP A 102 13.92 -26.09 21.97
C ASP A 102 12.62 -25.27 21.76
N GLY A 103 12.02 -24.79 22.85
CA GLY A 103 10.77 -24.02 22.78
C GLY A 103 10.97 -22.57 22.34
N ILE A 104 12.15 -21.99 22.57
CA ILE A 104 12.48 -20.63 22.09
C ILE A 104 12.77 -20.64 20.59
N GLU A 105 13.43 -21.69 20.09
CA GLU A 105 13.63 -21.89 18.65
C GLU A 105 12.29 -22.07 17.92
N GLU A 106 11.37 -22.87 18.47
CA GLU A 106 10.02 -23.07 17.90
C GLU A 106 9.15 -21.80 17.91
N ILE A 107 9.25 -20.98 18.96
CA ILE A 107 8.56 -19.68 19.00
C ILE A 107 9.17 -18.71 17.99
N SER A 108 10.50 -18.72 17.85
CA SER A 108 11.21 -17.83 16.92
C SER A 108 10.86 -18.17 15.47
N THR A 109 10.84 -19.45 15.10
CA THR A 109 10.41 -19.89 13.77
C THR A 109 8.96 -19.53 13.50
N SER A 110 8.06 -19.77 14.47
CA SER A 110 6.65 -19.38 14.35
C SER A 110 6.45 -17.87 14.15
N ILE A 111 7.27 -17.03 14.81
CA ILE A 111 7.23 -15.57 14.65
C ILE A 111 7.73 -15.18 13.25
N ILE A 112 8.83 -15.77 12.79
CA ILE A 112 9.38 -15.52 11.45
C ILE A 112 8.36 -15.93 10.37
N ASP A 113 7.73 -17.09 10.52
CA ASP A 113 6.70 -17.57 9.60
C ASP A 113 5.49 -16.63 9.57
N ALA A 114 5.04 -16.17 10.73
CA ALA A 114 3.96 -15.19 10.83
C ALA A 114 4.35 -13.85 10.18
N ALA A 115 5.60 -13.39 10.36
CA ALA A 115 6.10 -12.17 9.75
C ALA A 115 6.22 -12.29 8.22
N MET A 116 6.70 -13.44 7.71
CA MET A 116 6.75 -13.72 6.27
C MET A 116 5.33 -13.73 5.66
N LEU A 117 4.40 -14.42 6.30
CA LEU A 117 3.00 -14.49 5.85
C LEU A 117 2.35 -13.09 5.85
N LEU A 118 2.60 -12.29 6.88
CA LEU A 118 2.13 -10.90 6.94
C LEU A 118 2.75 -10.07 5.81
N GLY A 119 4.06 -10.19 5.59
CA GLY A 119 4.77 -9.49 4.51
C GLY A 119 4.20 -9.83 3.14
N GLU A 120 3.90 -11.10 2.87
CA GLU A 120 3.31 -11.55 1.60
C GLU A 120 1.88 -11.02 1.40
N ASN A 121 1.06 -11.03 2.46
CA ASN A 121 -0.29 -10.46 2.42
C ASN A 121 -0.26 -8.95 2.16
N ILE A 122 0.63 -8.22 2.83
CA ILE A 122 0.82 -6.77 2.61
C ILE A 122 1.27 -6.51 1.17
N ARG A 123 2.24 -7.28 0.67
CA ARG A 123 2.71 -7.17 -0.71
C ARG A 123 1.58 -7.39 -1.70
N THR A 124 0.78 -8.44 -1.50
CA THR A 124 -0.36 -8.78 -2.37
C THR A 124 -1.39 -7.65 -2.38
N ALA A 125 -1.80 -7.18 -1.20
CA ALA A 125 -2.74 -6.06 -1.09
C ALA A 125 -2.19 -4.78 -1.74
N GLY A 126 -0.89 -4.51 -1.59
CA GLY A 126 -0.22 -3.38 -2.23
C GLY A 126 -0.24 -3.46 -3.77
N LEU A 127 -0.04 -4.65 -4.34
CA LEU A 127 -0.12 -4.88 -5.79
C LEU A 127 -1.56 -4.71 -6.32
N GLU A 128 -2.56 -5.21 -5.60
CA GLU A 128 -3.97 -5.06 -5.95
C GLU A 128 -4.41 -3.60 -5.92
N LEU A 129 -4.05 -2.86 -4.86
CA LEU A 129 -4.33 -1.44 -4.75
C LEU A 129 -3.65 -0.64 -5.87
N SER A 130 -2.38 -0.93 -6.15
CA SER A 130 -1.64 -0.28 -7.24
C SER A 130 -2.32 -0.51 -8.59
N ARG A 131 -2.75 -1.74 -8.86
CA ARG A 131 -3.51 -2.09 -10.06
C ARG A 131 -4.85 -1.37 -10.12
N SER A 132 -5.57 -1.29 -9.00
CA SER A 132 -6.86 -0.59 -8.91
C SER A 132 -6.72 0.91 -9.19
N ILE A 133 -5.71 1.56 -8.60
CA ILE A 133 -5.45 3.00 -8.84
C ILE A 133 -5.08 3.24 -10.30
N ALA A 134 -4.25 2.38 -10.88
CA ALA A 134 -3.89 2.49 -12.29
C ALA A 134 -5.12 2.31 -13.21
N PHE A 135 -6.00 1.35 -12.90
CA PHE A 135 -7.23 1.12 -13.63
C PHE A 135 -8.19 2.32 -13.54
N GLU A 136 -8.41 2.84 -12.33
CA GLU A 136 -9.26 4.02 -12.09
C GLU A 136 -8.76 5.23 -12.89
N LYS A 137 -7.45 5.49 -12.83
CA LYS A 137 -6.83 6.58 -13.61
C LYS A 137 -7.05 6.41 -15.12
N MET A 138 -6.97 5.17 -15.64
CA MET A 138 -7.25 4.88 -17.04
C MET A 138 -8.71 5.15 -17.42
N ILE A 139 -9.67 4.78 -16.56
CA ILE A 139 -11.10 5.09 -16.75
C ILE A 139 -11.32 6.60 -16.78
N GLN A 140 -10.75 7.34 -15.83
CA GLN A 140 -10.89 8.79 -15.79
C GLN A 140 -10.29 9.47 -17.03
N GLU A 141 -9.09 9.05 -17.46
CA GLU A 141 -8.44 9.60 -18.65
C GLU A 141 -9.23 9.31 -19.94
N SER A 142 -9.81 8.12 -20.06
CA SER A 142 -10.65 7.76 -21.21
C SER A 142 -11.97 8.53 -21.21
N ALA A 143 -12.58 8.76 -20.04
CA ALA A 143 -13.78 9.60 -19.92
C ALA A 143 -13.51 11.03 -20.42
N GLN A 144 -12.38 11.63 -20.03
CA GLN A 144 -11.99 12.97 -20.48
C GLN A 144 -11.78 13.06 -22.00
N LYS A 145 -11.26 11.99 -22.61
CA LYS A 145 -10.99 11.93 -24.05
C LYS A 145 -12.19 11.47 -24.87
N SER A 146 -13.27 11.02 -24.24
CA SER A 146 -14.41 10.38 -24.91
C SER A 146 -15.10 11.31 -25.92
N TYR A 147 -15.30 12.57 -25.56
CA TYR A 147 -15.91 13.54 -26.47
C TYR A 147 -15.06 13.74 -27.73
N LEU A 148 -13.75 13.93 -27.57
CA LEU A 148 -12.82 14.11 -28.68
C LEU A 148 -12.81 12.86 -29.57
N ALA A 149 -12.68 11.69 -28.97
CA ALA A 149 -12.63 10.43 -29.69
C ALA A 149 -13.93 10.12 -30.46
N LEU A 150 -15.10 10.48 -29.92
CA LEU A 150 -16.39 10.36 -30.61
C LEU A 150 -16.56 11.40 -31.74
N CYS A 151 -15.92 12.56 -31.64
CA CYS A 151 -15.88 13.54 -32.74
C CYS A 151 -15.08 13.04 -33.94
N GLU A 152 -14.04 12.25 -33.70
CA GLU A 152 -13.17 11.68 -34.74
C GLU A 152 -13.79 10.47 -35.47
N VAL A 153 -14.93 9.94 -35.00
CA VAL A 153 -15.61 8.83 -35.65
C VAL A 153 -16.32 9.32 -36.91
N GLU A 154 -15.74 9.00 -38.07
CA GLU A 154 -16.32 9.31 -39.38
C GLU A 154 -17.70 8.64 -39.55
N GLY A 155 -18.68 9.40 -40.06
CA GLY A 155 -20.04 8.91 -40.30
C GLY A 155 -20.97 8.86 -39.07
N LEU A 156 -20.49 9.26 -37.88
CA LEU A 156 -21.31 9.38 -36.68
C LEU A 156 -22.08 10.71 -36.72
N THR A 157 -23.41 10.64 -36.59
CA THR A 157 -24.25 11.84 -36.53
C THR A 157 -24.07 12.56 -35.20
N GLU A 158 -24.36 13.87 -35.16
CA GLU A 158 -24.25 14.66 -33.94
C GLU A 158 -25.18 14.14 -32.81
N ASP A 159 -26.37 13.70 -33.19
CA ASP A 159 -27.37 13.13 -32.27
C ASP A 159 -26.93 11.77 -31.70
N GLU A 160 -26.36 10.88 -32.52
CA GLU A 160 -25.71 9.65 -32.03
C GLU A 160 -24.53 9.97 -31.09
N ARG A 161 -23.76 11.01 -31.40
CA ARG A 161 -22.61 11.44 -30.57
C ARG A 161 -23.05 11.88 -29.19
N TYR A 162 -24.07 12.72 -29.06
CA TYR A 162 -24.58 13.16 -27.75
C TYR A 162 -25.15 12.01 -26.95
N ARG A 163 -25.90 11.10 -27.60
CA ARG A 163 -26.37 9.87 -26.93
C ARG A 163 -25.22 9.02 -26.43
N ALA A 164 -24.21 8.77 -27.27
CA ALA A 164 -23.05 7.97 -26.89
C ALA A 164 -22.31 8.63 -25.72
N LEU A 165 -22.08 9.94 -25.79
CA LEU A 165 -21.40 10.68 -24.73
C LEU A 165 -22.16 10.62 -23.40
N SER A 166 -23.49 10.59 -23.44
CA SER A 166 -24.31 10.47 -22.22
C SER A 166 -24.30 9.08 -21.59
N LYS A 167 -24.01 8.01 -22.36
CA LYS A 167 -24.09 6.61 -21.89
C LYS A 167 -22.73 5.95 -21.67
N VAL A 168 -21.74 6.22 -22.53
CA VAL A 168 -20.41 5.57 -22.47
C VAL A 168 -19.72 5.74 -21.10
N PRO A 169 -19.75 6.91 -20.44
CA PRO A 169 -19.13 7.07 -19.12
C PRO A 169 -19.75 6.18 -18.01
N ASP A 170 -21.03 5.84 -18.12
CA ASP A 170 -21.72 4.94 -17.18
C ASP A 170 -21.33 3.47 -17.38
N HIS A 171 -20.61 3.16 -18.46
CA HIS A 171 -20.18 1.82 -18.83
C HIS A 171 -18.64 1.77 -19.00
N PRO A 172 -17.86 1.78 -17.91
CA PRO A 172 -16.40 1.93 -17.94
C PRO A 172 -15.69 0.87 -18.80
N MET A 173 -16.14 -0.39 -18.75
CA MET A 173 -15.57 -1.44 -19.59
C MET A 173 -15.85 -1.23 -21.09
N GLN A 174 -17.04 -0.74 -21.43
CA GLN A 174 -17.39 -0.43 -22.82
C GLN A 174 -16.59 0.76 -23.34
N MET A 175 -16.37 1.77 -22.50
CA MET A 175 -15.47 2.88 -22.80
C MET A 175 -14.05 2.38 -23.11
N LEU A 176 -13.48 1.51 -22.26
CA LEU A 176 -12.14 0.94 -22.52
C LEU A 176 -12.07 0.13 -23.83
N ILE A 177 -13.11 -0.66 -24.12
CA ILE A 177 -13.22 -1.38 -25.39
C ILE A 177 -13.21 -0.39 -26.55
N PHE A 178 -14.05 0.65 -26.51
CA PHE A 178 -14.11 1.69 -27.54
C PHE A 178 -12.75 2.32 -27.84
N PHE A 179 -11.97 2.68 -26.80
CA PHE A 179 -10.63 3.25 -26.98
C PHE A 179 -9.61 2.25 -27.52
N SER A 180 -9.80 0.96 -27.25
CA SER A 180 -8.95 -0.12 -27.76
C SER A 180 -9.24 -0.49 -29.22
N LEU A 181 -10.39 -0.08 -29.75
CA LEU A 181 -10.80 -0.39 -31.12
C LEU A 181 -10.07 0.51 -32.16
N PRO A 182 -9.67 -0.05 -33.32
CA PRO A 182 -9.24 0.73 -34.47
C PRO A 182 -10.34 1.69 -34.95
N SER A 183 -9.97 2.86 -35.47
CA SER A 183 -10.94 3.89 -35.90
C SER A 183 -11.97 3.38 -36.90
N SER A 184 -11.59 2.45 -37.78
CA SER A 184 -12.47 1.88 -38.82
C SER A 184 -13.68 1.11 -38.28
N VAL A 185 -13.60 0.56 -37.07
CA VAL A 185 -14.70 -0.25 -36.49
C VAL A 185 -15.49 0.49 -35.40
N ARG A 186 -15.04 1.70 -35.00
CA ARG A 186 -15.67 2.48 -33.94
C ARG A 186 -17.11 2.89 -34.26
N LEU A 187 -17.41 3.21 -35.53
CA LEU A 187 -18.76 3.61 -35.93
C LEU A 187 -19.79 2.49 -35.70
N GLU A 188 -19.47 1.29 -36.16
CA GLU A 188 -20.37 0.13 -36.01
C GLU A 188 -20.54 -0.23 -34.54
N TRP A 189 -19.44 -0.17 -33.77
CA TRP A 189 -19.48 -0.40 -32.33
C TRP A 189 -20.39 0.59 -31.62
N VAL A 190 -20.28 1.91 -31.89
CA VAL A 190 -21.11 2.94 -31.24
C VAL A 190 -22.58 2.70 -31.53
N ARG A 191 -22.94 2.35 -32.77
CA ARG A 191 -24.34 2.06 -33.14
C ARG A 191 -24.89 0.83 -32.43
N LYS A 192 -24.10 -0.25 -32.33
CA LYS A 192 -24.47 -1.43 -31.57
C LYS A 192 -24.64 -1.11 -30.08
N PHE A 193 -23.67 -0.41 -29.49
CA PHE A 193 -23.72 0.02 -28.11
C PHE A 193 -24.98 0.84 -27.79
N LEU A 194 -25.34 1.79 -28.66
CA LEU A 194 -26.55 2.61 -28.54
C LEU A 194 -27.86 1.87 -28.82
N SER A 195 -27.81 0.70 -29.45
CA SER A 195 -28.99 -0.13 -29.68
C SER A 195 -29.26 -1.07 -28.50
N ASP A 196 -28.19 -1.51 -27.84
CA ASP A 196 -28.26 -2.45 -26.71
C ASP A 196 -28.48 -1.74 -25.36
N HIS A 197 -28.22 -0.43 -25.28
CA HIS A 197 -28.35 0.41 -24.08
C HIS A 197 -29.17 1.66 -24.40
#